data_AF-A0A820RKV9-F1
#
_entry.id   AF-A0A820RKV9-F1
#
_cell.length_a   1.000
_cell.length_b   1.000
_cell.length_c   1.000
_cell.angle_alpha   90.00
_cell.angle_beta   90.00
_cell.angle_gamma   90.00
#
_symmetry.space_group_name_H-M   'P 1'
#
loop_
_entity.id
_entity.type
_entity.pdbx_description
1 polymer ?
#
loop_
_entity_poly.entity_id
_entity_poly.type
_entity_poly.pdbx_seq_one_letter_code
_entity_poly.pdbx_strand_id
1 'polypeptide(L)'
;WYNALRLLIQSCDQIKIDKKVQFTYDEKRLYSSMSLNTNVMDRWIVSYTQTLLDFVKQEMNAYRLYTVVPRLVKYIDMLTNWYVKLNKRRFKGETSMEDCLTSLNVLCYILLTMAKLMGPFTPFLAEYMYQILRKLMSTTSTSTTTTTTT
;
A
#
# COMPACT_ATOMS: atom_id res chain seq x y z
N TRP A 1 2.84 -12.04 1.44
CA TRP A 1 3.28 -10.69 1.84
C TRP A 1 4.42 -10.17 0.95
N TYR A 2 5.59 -10.83 0.91
CA TYR A 2 6.69 -10.46 0.00
C TYR A 2 6.29 -10.40 -1.49
N ASN A 3 5.45 -11.33 -1.95
CA ASN A 3 5.00 -11.36 -3.33
C ASN A 3 4.20 -10.10 -3.74
N ALA A 4 3.40 -9.54 -2.82
CA ALA A 4 2.67 -8.30 -3.06
C ALA A 4 3.63 -7.10 -3.13
N LEU A 5 4.63 -7.07 -2.26
CA LEU A 5 5.68 -6.05 -2.28
C LEU A 5 6.49 -6.10 -3.58
N ARG A 6 6.93 -7.29 -4.00
CA ARG A 6 7.64 -7.49 -5.28
C ARG A 6 6.80 -7.00 -6.45
N LEU A 7 5.51 -7.30 -6.47
CA LEU A 7 4.61 -6.83 -7.52
C LEU A 7 4.44 -5.31 -7.51
N LEU A 8 4.38 -4.69 -6.33
CA LEU A 8 4.36 -3.23 -6.21
C LEU A 8 5.64 -2.62 -6.79
N ILE A 9 6.82 -3.13 -6.41
CA ILE A 9 8.11 -2.66 -6.92
C ILE A 9 8.15 -2.80 -8.45
N GLN A 10 7.78 -3.97 -8.98
CA GLN A 10 7.72 -4.21 -10.42
C GLN A 10 6.78 -3.24 -11.13
N SER A 11 5.62 -2.93 -10.54
CA SER A 11 4.65 -1.99 -11.12
C SER A 11 5.16 -0.54 -11.07
N CYS A 12 5.83 -0.15 -9.98
CA CYS A 12 6.51 1.15 -9.87
C CYS A 12 7.64 1.29 -10.91
N ASP A 13 8.45 0.25 -11.11
CA ASP A 13 9.50 0.25 -12.12
C ASP A 13 8.93 0.35 -13.53
N GLN A 14 7.83 -0.36 -13.82
CA GLN A 14 7.13 -0.26 -15.11
C GLN A 14 6.58 1.16 -15.35
N ILE A 15 5.96 1.79 -14.35
CA ILE A 15 5.48 3.19 -14.49
C ILE A 15 6.64 4.17 -14.67
N LYS A 16 7.77 3.95 -13.99
CA LYS A 16 8.97 4.76 -14.13
C LYS A 16 9.58 4.66 -15.53
N ILE A 17 9.60 3.46 -16.10
CA ILE A 17 10.15 3.17 -17.43
C ILE A 17 9.21 3.68 -18.53
N ASP A 18 7.92 3.42 -18.43
CA ASP A 18 6.93 3.71 -19.47
C ASP A 18 6.54 5.20 -19.53
N LYS A 19 6.46 5.87 -18.38
CA LYS A 19 5.75 7.17 -18.29
C LYS A 19 6.57 8.32 -17.73
N LYS A 20 7.80 8.10 -17.26
CA LYS A 20 8.66 9.14 -16.62
C LYS A 20 7.99 9.94 -15.48
N VAL A 21 6.85 9.49 -14.95
CA VAL A 21 6.18 10.13 -13.81
C VAL A 21 6.65 9.48 -12.52
N GLN A 22 7.14 10.29 -11.58
CA GLN A 22 7.42 9.82 -10.22
C GLN A 22 6.10 9.73 -9.46
N PHE A 23 5.71 8.52 -9.09
CA PHE A 23 4.53 8.30 -8.26
C PHE A 23 4.80 8.82 -6.85
N THR A 24 4.03 9.83 -6.43
CA THR A 24 4.04 10.34 -5.05
C THR A 24 2.76 9.88 -4.35
N TYR A 25 2.91 9.14 -3.26
CA TYR A 25 1.80 8.74 -2.41
C TYR A 25 1.36 9.91 -1.52
N ASP A 26 0.09 10.31 -1.63
CA ASP A 26 -0.55 11.31 -0.76
C ASP A 26 -1.82 10.72 -0.14
N GLU A 27 -1.86 10.66 1.20
CA GLU A 27 -3.01 10.13 1.95
C GLU A 27 -4.30 10.93 1.67
N LYS A 28 -4.20 12.24 1.45
CA LYS A 28 -5.34 13.10 1.10
C LYS A 28 -5.88 12.83 -0.31
N ARG A 29 -5.00 12.53 -1.28
CA ARG A 29 -5.41 12.14 -2.64
C ARG A 29 -6.12 10.79 -2.65
N LEU A 30 -5.75 9.88 -1.74
CA LEU A 30 -6.40 8.58 -1.62
C LEU A 30 -7.88 8.71 -1.23
N TYR A 31 -8.20 9.44 -0.16
CA TYR A 31 -9.60 9.59 0.24
C TYR A 31 -10.44 10.33 -0.82
N SER A 32 -9.86 11.33 -1.49
CA SER A 32 -10.53 12.06 -2.56
C SER A 32 -10.72 11.23 -3.84
N SER A 33 -9.77 10.34 -4.17
CA SER A 33 -9.89 9.43 -5.32
C SER A 33 -10.74 8.20 -5.02
N MET A 34 -10.88 7.82 -3.73
CA MET A 34 -11.73 6.71 -3.29
C MET A 34 -13.22 7.07 -3.38
N SER A 35 -13.61 8.29 -3.05
CA SER A 35 -15.00 8.76 -3.23
C SER A 35 -15.41 8.84 -4.71
N LEU A 36 -14.42 9.09 -5.58
CA LEU A 36 -14.57 9.11 -7.04
C LEU A 36 -14.40 7.71 -7.68
N ASN A 37 -13.90 6.72 -6.93
CA ASN A 37 -13.59 5.41 -7.47
C ASN A 37 -14.83 4.53 -7.59
N THR A 38 -15.12 4.14 -8.83
CA THR A 38 -16.21 3.22 -9.15
C THR A 38 -15.82 1.75 -8.88
N ASN A 39 -14.54 1.46 -8.59
CA ASN A 39 -14.07 0.09 -8.46
C ASN A 39 -14.44 -0.54 -7.10
N VAL A 40 -15.34 -1.52 -7.15
CA VAL A 40 -15.83 -2.25 -5.96
C VAL A 40 -14.72 -2.97 -5.21
N MET A 41 -13.69 -3.45 -5.91
CA MET A 41 -12.61 -4.22 -5.29
C MET A 41 -11.72 -3.34 -4.40
N ASP A 42 -11.41 -2.13 -4.85
CA ASP A 42 -10.57 -1.18 -4.13
C ASP A 42 -11.28 -0.70 -2.85
N ARG A 43 -12.60 -0.51 -2.92
CA ARG A 43 -13.44 -0.19 -1.75
C ARG A 43 -13.53 -1.38 -0.77
N TRP A 44 -13.70 -2.59 -1.29
CA TRP A 44 -13.77 -3.80 -0.46
C TRP A 44 -12.49 -4.00 0.35
N ILE A 45 -11.31 -3.88 -0.26
CA ILE A 45 -10.06 -4.14 0.46
C ILE A 45 -9.76 -3.09 1.53
N VAL A 46 -10.14 -1.83 1.31
CA VAL A 46 -9.97 -0.77 2.33
C VAL A 46 -10.95 -0.96 3.47
N SER A 47 -12.21 -1.28 3.19
CA SER A 47 -13.18 -1.65 4.24
C SER A 47 -12.71 -2.87 5.05
N TYR A 48 -12.14 -3.86 4.37
CA TYR A 48 -11.60 -5.05 5.04
C TYR A 48 -10.37 -4.74 5.90
N THR A 49 -9.51 -3.81 5.45
CA THR A 49 -8.37 -3.29 6.23
C THR A 49 -8.85 -2.59 7.49
N GLN A 50 -9.86 -1.74 7.39
CA GLN A 50 -10.42 -1.01 8.53
C GLN A 50 -11.05 -1.98 9.54
N THR A 51 -11.81 -2.96 9.05
CA THR A 51 -12.41 -4.02 9.89
C THR A 51 -11.34 -4.81 10.65
N LEU A 52 -10.21 -5.11 9.99
CA LEU A 52 -9.08 -5.76 10.64
C LEU A 52 -8.47 -4.88 11.73
N LEU A 53 -8.27 -3.59 11.46
CA LEU A 53 -7.70 -2.66 12.43
C LEU A 53 -8.54 -2.58 13.71
N ASP A 54 -9.86 -2.48 13.55
CA ASP A 54 -10.79 -2.45 14.69
C ASP A 54 -10.75 -3.77 15.48
N PHE A 55 -10.70 -4.92 14.80
CA PHE A 55 -10.55 -6.22 15.44
C PHE A 55 -9.25 -6.33 16.23
N VAL A 56 -8.11 -5.96 15.62
CA VAL A 56 -6.80 -5.99 16.31
C VAL A 56 -6.82 -5.08 17.53
N LYS A 57 -7.39 -3.88 17.43
CA LYS A 57 -7.50 -2.94 18.55
C LYS A 57 -8.32 -3.53 19.71
N GLN A 58 -9.44 -4.19 19.42
CA GLN A 58 -10.28 -4.84 20.43
C GLN A 58 -9.55 -6.00 21.13
N GLU A 59 -8.92 -6.89 20.35
CA GLU A 59 -8.22 -8.05 20.91
C GLU A 59 -6.98 -7.65 21.70
N MET A 60 -6.26 -6.60 21.28
CA MET A 60 -5.12 -6.05 22.01
C MET A 60 -5.56 -5.42 23.34
N ASN A 61 -6.70 -4.71 23.38
CA ASN A 61 -7.25 -4.18 24.63
C ASN A 61 -7.68 -5.30 25.60
N ALA A 62 -8.09 -6.45 25.07
CA ALA A 62 -8.46 -7.63 25.86
C ALA A 62 -7.27 -8.55 26.17
N TYR A 63 -6.04 -8.19 25.79
CA TYR A 63 -4.81 -9.01 25.92
C TYR A 63 -4.90 -10.40 25.24
N ARG A 64 -5.76 -10.56 24.24
CA ARG A 64 -5.98 -11.81 23.51
C ARG A 64 -5.10 -11.90 22.27
N LEU A 65 -3.79 -12.05 22.46
CA LEU A 65 -2.84 -12.04 21.34
C LEU A 65 -2.99 -13.25 20.37
N TYR A 66 -3.46 -14.39 20.88
CA TYR A 66 -3.54 -15.65 20.14
C TYR A 66 -4.59 -15.63 19.02
N THR A 67 -5.61 -14.77 19.11
CA THR A 67 -6.67 -14.63 18.10
C THR A 67 -6.25 -13.73 16.93
N VAL A 68 -5.31 -12.81 17.18
CA VAL A 68 -4.86 -11.80 16.22
C VAL A 68 -4.02 -12.43 15.10
N VAL A 69 -3.10 -13.33 15.44
CA VAL A 69 -2.16 -13.93 14.47
C VAL A 69 -2.89 -14.71 13.35
N PRO A 70 -3.83 -15.64 13.64
CA PRO A 70 -4.56 -16.35 12.59
C PRO A 70 -5.37 -15.41 11.69
N ARG A 71 -5.96 -14.35 12.27
CA ARG A 71 -6.75 -13.37 11.53
C ARG A 71 -5.86 -12.53 10.60
N LEU A 72 -4.67 -12.14 11.06
CA LEU A 72 -3.67 -11.45 10.24
C LEU A 72 -3.19 -12.31 9.07
N VAL A 73 -2.89 -13.59 9.30
CA VAL A 73 -2.48 -14.52 8.24
C VAL A 73 -3.58 -14.67 7.19
N LYS A 74 -4.83 -14.84 7.62
CA LYS A 74 -5.98 -14.90 6.70
C LYS A 74 -6.16 -13.62 5.89
N TYR A 75 -5.94 -12.46 6.51
CA TYR A 75 -5.97 -11.17 5.82
C TYR A 75 -4.89 -11.09 4.72
N ILE A 76 -3.66 -11.52 5.02
CA ILE A 76 -2.57 -11.56 4.05
C ILE A 76 -2.94 -12.43 2.86
N ASP A 77 -3.51 -13.61 3.12
CA ASP A 77 -3.88 -14.55 2.08
C ASP A 77 -4.97 -13.97 1.16
N MET A 78 -5.98 -13.31 1.73
CA MET A 78 -7.01 -12.61 0.97
C MET A 78 -6.44 -11.47 0.11
N LEU A 79 -5.51 -10.68 0.66
CA LEU A 79 -4.85 -9.61 -0.09
C LEU A 79 -4.04 -10.17 -1.27
N THR A 80 -3.24 -11.23 -1.06
CA THR A 80 -2.40 -11.78 -2.13
C THR A 80 -3.18 -12.58 -3.16
N ASN A 81 -4.17 -13.36 -2.74
CA ASN A 81 -4.87 -14.27 -3.64
C ASN A 81 -6.00 -13.60 -4.39
N TRP A 82 -6.73 -12.66 -3.77
CA TRP A 82 -7.85 -11.98 -4.40
C TRP A 82 -7.44 -10.63 -4.97
N TYR A 83 -6.92 -9.73 -4.15
CA TYR A 83 -6.65 -8.35 -4.60
C TYR A 83 -5.51 -8.29 -5.62
N VAL A 84 -4.36 -8.89 -5.33
CA VAL A 84 -3.20 -8.85 -6.24
C VAL A 84 -3.47 -9.62 -7.54
N LYS A 85 -4.15 -10.78 -7.46
CA LYS A 85 -4.47 -11.59 -8.64
C LYS A 85 -5.45 -10.89 -9.56
N LEU A 86 -6.49 -10.27 -9.00
CA LEU A 86 -7.54 -9.59 -9.77
C LEU A 86 -7.02 -8.27 -10.39
N ASN A 87 -6.19 -7.52 -9.66
CA ASN A 87 -5.64 -6.24 -10.15
C ASN A 87 -4.38 -6.38 -11.01
N LYS A 88 -3.87 -7.60 -11.27
CA LYS A 88 -2.66 -7.83 -12.10
C LYS A 88 -2.74 -7.18 -13.49
N ARG A 89 -3.92 -7.15 -14.11
CA ARG A 89 -4.15 -6.51 -15.43
C ARG A 89 -4.12 -4.99 -15.34
N ARG A 90 -4.68 -4.41 -14.27
CA ARG A 90 -4.70 -2.96 -14.03
C ARG A 90 -3.29 -2.41 -13.78
N PHE A 91 -2.44 -3.15 -13.06
CA PHE A 91 -1.04 -2.77 -12.84
C PHE A 91 -0.20 -2.74 -14.13
N LYS A 92 -0.62 -3.45 -15.18
CA LYS A 92 0.02 -3.40 -16.50
C LYS A 92 -0.44 -2.22 -17.38
N GLY A 93 -1.39 -1.42 -16.92
CA GLY A 93 -1.85 -0.23 -17.64
C GLY A 93 -2.84 -0.49 -18.78
N GLU A 94 -3.45 -1.68 -18.84
CA GLU A 94 -4.38 -2.06 -19.93
C GLU A 94 -5.73 -1.32 -19.90
N THR A 95 -6.11 -0.69 -18.80
CA THR A 95 -7.45 -0.08 -18.63
C THR A 95 -7.44 1.44 -18.77
N SER A 96 -6.74 2.16 -17.90
CA SER A 96 -6.65 3.63 -17.89
C SER A 96 -5.54 4.09 -16.94
N MET A 97 -4.92 5.25 -17.21
CA MET A 97 -3.83 5.78 -16.38
C MET A 97 -4.28 6.11 -14.96
N GLU A 98 -5.41 6.80 -14.83
CA GLU A 98 -5.94 7.26 -13.54
C GLU A 98 -6.34 6.08 -12.64
N ASP A 99 -6.90 5.03 -13.23
CA ASP A 99 -7.23 3.77 -12.55
C ASP A 99 -5.99 3.02 -12.05
N CYS A 100 -4.93 3.00 -12.85
CA CYS A 100 -3.66 2.39 -12.46
C CYS A 100 -3.03 3.14 -11.29
N LEU A 101 -2.99 4.48 -11.37
CA LEU A 101 -2.49 5.33 -10.28
C LEU A 101 -3.32 5.18 -9.00
N THR A 102 -4.65 5.06 -9.14
CA THR A 102 -5.50 4.88 -7.95
C THR A 102 -5.28 3.51 -7.32
N SER A 103 -5.25 2.42 -8.11
CA SER A 103 -5.01 1.07 -7.58
C SER A 103 -3.64 0.97 -6.90
N LEU A 104 -2.61 1.66 -7.44
CA LEU A 104 -1.29 1.74 -6.82
C LEU A 104 -1.30 2.52 -5.50
N ASN A 105 -2.02 3.65 -5.43
CA ASN A 105 -2.24 4.38 -4.18
C ASN A 105 -2.92 3.51 -3.11
N VAL A 106 -3.99 2.81 -3.48
CA VAL A 106 -4.71 1.90 -2.59
C VAL A 106 -3.79 0.78 -2.10
N LEU A 107 -3.03 0.15 -2.99
CA LEU A 107 -2.07 -0.90 -2.62
C LEU A 107 -0.99 -0.37 -1.67
N CYS A 108 -0.45 0.82 -1.93
CA CYS A 108 0.54 1.47 -1.08
C CYS A 108 -0.01 1.72 0.34
N TYR A 109 -1.22 2.28 0.44
CA TYR A 109 -1.89 2.52 1.72
C TYR A 109 -2.08 1.23 2.53
N ILE A 110 -2.54 0.16 1.88
CA ILE A 110 -2.78 -1.12 2.55
C ILE A 110 -1.46 -1.72 3.05
N LEU A 111 -0.41 -1.71 2.21
CA LEU A 111 0.90 -2.23 2.59
C LEU A 111 1.51 -1.42 3.74
N LEU A 112 1.36 -0.10 3.72
CA LEU A 112 1.83 0.78 4.80
C LEU A 112 1.08 0.51 6.11
N THR A 113 -0.25 0.42 6.05
CA THR A 113 -1.09 0.12 7.22
C THR A 113 -0.75 -1.24 7.81
N MET A 114 -0.51 -2.21 6.93
CA MET A 114 -0.15 -3.56 7.35
C MET A 114 1.28 -3.63 7.92
N ALA A 115 2.23 -2.84 7.42
CA ALA A 115 3.56 -2.68 8.03
C ALA A 115 3.47 -2.14 9.46
N LYS A 116 2.60 -1.14 9.70
CA LYS A 116 2.35 -0.61 11.05
C LYS A 116 1.72 -1.67 11.96
N LEU A 117 0.72 -2.41 11.48
CA LEU A 117 0.07 -3.50 12.23
C LEU A 117 1.03 -4.64 12.58
N MET A 118 1.98 -4.94 11.69
CA MET A 118 2.98 -6.00 11.89
C MET A 118 4.16 -5.59 12.78
N GLY A 119 4.32 -4.30 13.09
CA GLY A 119 5.39 -3.78 13.96
C GLY A 119 5.60 -4.57 15.27
N PRO A 120 4.56 -4.81 16.09
CA PRO A 120 4.72 -5.55 17.35
C PRO A 120 4.97 -7.06 17.18
N PHE A 121 4.67 -7.64 16.02
CA PHE A 121 4.81 -9.09 15.78
C PHE A 121 6.12 -9.43 15.05
N THR A 122 6.44 -8.68 14.01
CA THR A 122 7.58 -8.91 13.13
C THR A 122 8.31 -7.59 12.85
N PRO A 123 9.02 -7.02 13.83
CA PRO A 123 9.59 -5.67 13.74
C PRO A 123 10.60 -5.54 12.59
N PHE A 124 11.48 -6.52 12.39
CA PHE A 124 12.48 -6.48 11.31
C PHE A 124 11.85 -6.47 9.91
N LEU A 125 10.81 -7.28 9.70
CA LEU A 125 10.13 -7.36 8.42
C LEU A 125 9.28 -6.12 8.16
N ALA A 126 8.60 -5.62 9.19
CA ALA A 126 7.83 -4.39 9.13
C ALA A 126 8.73 -3.20 8.76
N GLU A 127 9.90 -3.07 9.39
CA GLU A 127 10.87 -2.02 9.11
C GLU A 127 11.42 -2.11 7.68
N TYR A 128 11.83 -3.30 7.24
CA TYR A 128 12.30 -3.50 5.87
C TYR A 128 11.27 -3.04 4.82
N MET A 129 9.99 -3.40 5.02
CA MET A 129 8.92 -2.97 4.13
C MET A 129 8.65 -1.47 4.20
N TYR A 130 8.66 -0.91 5.41
CA TYR A 130 8.47 0.51 5.62
C TYR A 130 9.56 1.34 4.92
N GLN A 131 10.83 0.93 4.98
CA GLN A 131 11.92 1.63 4.28
C GLN A 131 11.75 1.64 2.76
N ILE A 132 11.30 0.53 2.18
CA ILE A 132 11.02 0.44 0.73
C ILE A 132 9.88 1.38 0.35
N LEU A 133 8.78 1.37 1.10
CA LEU A 133 7.63 2.25 0.86
C LEU A 133 7.99 3.72 1.09
N ARG A 134 8.81 4.02 2.10
CA ARG A 134 9.28 5.38 2.41
C ARG A 134 10.02 6.01 1.24
N LYS A 135 10.82 5.23 0.50
CA LYS A 135 11.50 5.72 -0.71
C LYS A 135 10.52 6.20 -1.79
N LEU A 136 9.32 5.61 -1.85
CA LEU A 136 8.26 6.02 -2.78
C LEU A 136 7.49 7.25 -2.29
N MET A 137 7.48 7.52 -0.98
CA MET A 137 6.88 8.71 -0.38
C MET A 137 7.82 9.92 -0.38
N SER A 138 9.14 9.68 -0.27
CA SER A 138 10.16 10.74 -0.10
C SER A 138 10.55 11.49 -1.36
N THR A 139 9.98 11.17 -2.53
CA THR A 139 10.24 11.91 -3.78
C THR A 139 9.57 13.29 -3.84
N THR A 140 9.31 13.89 -2.68
CA THR A 140 8.77 15.26 -2.55
C THR A 140 9.87 16.27 -2.17
N SER A 141 11.10 15.84 -1.89
CA SER A 141 12.19 16.73 -1.46
C SER A 141 13.44 16.64 -2.35
N THR A 142 13.35 17.02 -3.62
CA THR A 142 14.55 17.26 -4.45
C THR A 142 14.30 18.28 -5.57
N SER A 143 14.12 19.54 -5.18
CA SER A 143 14.43 20.76 -5.96
C SER A 143 14.29 21.95 -5.01
N THR A 144 15.33 22.35 -4.31
CA THR A 144 16.22 23.44 -4.77
C THR A 144 17.69 23.14 -4.51
N THR A 145 18.43 22.89 -5.58
CA THR A 145 19.90 22.93 -5.61
C THR A 145 20.37 24.38 -5.62
N THR A 146 21.20 24.72 -4.64
CA THR A 146 22.42 25.56 -4.70
C THR A 146 22.59 26.55 -5.88
N THR A 147 22.78 27.83 -5.57
CA THR A 147 23.49 28.84 -6.40
C THR A 147 24.01 29.92 -5.44
N THR A 148 25.32 29.93 -5.10
CA THR A 148 26.31 30.96 -5.59
C THR A 148 26.27 32.22 -4.71
N THR A 149 27.33 32.90 -4.24
CA THR A 149 28.79 32.85 -4.22
C THR A 149 29.18 34.10 -3.38
N THR A 150 30.39 34.13 -2.81
CA THR A 150 31.10 35.28 -2.18
C THR A 150 30.81 35.58 -0.72
#